data_AF-A0A2D3TFC5-F1
#
_entry.id   AF-A0A2D3TFC5-F1
#
_cell.length_a   1.000
_cell.length_b   1.000
_cell.length_c   1.000
_cell.angle_alpha   90.00
_cell.angle_beta   90.00
_cell.angle_gamma   90.00
#
_symmetry.space_group_name_H-M   'P 1'
#
loop_
_entity.id
_entity.type
_entity.pdbx_description
1 polymer ?
#
loop_
_entity_poly.entity_id
_entity_poly.type
_entity_poly.pdbx_seq_one_letter_code
_entity_poly.pdbx_strand_id
1 'polypeptide(L)' 'MATEKKEYFVMKPIMHRNQPYQTGARVSLTPREAQFLILAGKIGLNPPQTKKGHKHVEHHHTAVSD' A
#
# COMPACT_ATOMS: atom_id res chain seq x y z
N MET A 1 28.53 -3.25 -14.00
CA MET A 1 27.15 -3.40 -14.48
C MET A 1 26.23 -2.76 -13.46
N ALA A 2 25.45 -1.73 -13.84
CA ALA A 2 24.51 -1.10 -12.92
C ALA A 2 23.28 -2.02 -12.76
N THR A 3 23.04 -2.52 -11.56
CA THR A 3 21.90 -3.42 -11.30
C THR A 3 20.61 -2.63 -11.27
N GLU A 4 19.62 -3.04 -12.07
CA GLU A 4 18.30 -2.43 -12.11
C GLU A 4 17.60 -2.54 -10.74
N LYS A 5 17.18 -1.41 -10.19
CA LYS A 5 16.42 -1.35 -8.94
C LYS A 5 14.93 -1.27 -9.23
N LYS A 6 14.13 -2.00 -8.48
CA LYS A 6 12.66 -1.99 -8.51
C LYS A 6 12.09 -1.40 -7.22
N GLU A 7 10.91 -0.83 -7.31
CA GLU A 7 10.18 -0.34 -6.14
C GLU A 7 9.44 -1.48 -5.42
N TYR A 8 9.53 -1.47 -4.10
CA TYR A 8 8.79 -2.34 -3.19
C TYR A 8 8.22 -1.50 -2.04
N PHE A 9 7.29 -2.08 -1.28
CA PHE A 9 6.63 -1.40 -0.18
C PHE A 9 6.89 -2.12 1.13
N VAL A 10 7.35 -1.40 2.15
CA VAL A 10 7.53 -1.96 3.49
C VAL A 10 6.17 -2.39 4.05
N MET A 11 6.09 -3.60 4.60
CA MET A 11 4.90 -4.13 5.23
C MET A 11 5.09 -4.06 6.75
N LYS A 12 4.60 -2.98 7.38
CA LYS A 12 4.53 -2.89 8.84
C LYS A 12 3.07 -2.95 9.28
N PRO A 13 2.67 -3.94 10.10
CA PRO A 13 1.37 -3.91 10.72
C PRO A 13 1.36 -2.78 11.75
N ILE A 14 0.33 -1.95 11.71
CA ILE A 14 0.02 -0.98 12.74
C ILE A 14 -1.42 -1.18 13.20
N MET A 15 -1.69 -0.90 14.47
CA MET A 15 -3.04 -0.85 14.99
C MET A 15 -3.50 0.60 15.00
N HIS A 16 -4.61 0.91 14.32
CA HIS A 16 -5.22 2.24 14.39
C HIS A 16 -6.71 2.09 14.67
N ARG A 17 -7.19 2.64 15.79
CA ARG A 17 -8.59 2.50 16.25
C ARG A 17 -9.07 1.03 16.24
N ASN A 18 -8.27 0.14 16.84
CA ASN A 18 -8.52 -1.31 16.95
C ASN A 18 -8.65 -2.06 15.60
N GLN A 19 -8.23 -1.46 14.49
CA GLN A 19 -8.18 -2.13 13.19
C GLN A 19 -6.73 -2.30 12.76
N PRO A 20 -6.33 -3.51 12.31
CA PRO A 20 -5.01 -3.75 11.77
C PRO A 20 -4.90 -3.11 10.38
N TYR A 21 -3.89 -2.28 10.18
CA TYR A 21 -3.54 -1.72 8.89
C TYR A 21 -2.10 -2.09 8.52
N GLN A 22 -1.83 -2.12 7.24
CA GLN A 22 -0.47 -2.11 6.75
C GLN A 22 -0.10 -0.68 6.36
N THR A 23 1.04 -0.20 6.83
CA THR A 23 1.65 1.03 6.33
C THR A 23 3.03 0.73 5.80
N GLY A 24 3.45 1.50 4.81
CA GLY A 24 4.67 1.23 4.09
C GLY A 24 5.20 2.42 3.34
N ALA A 25 6.50 2.67 3.52
CA ALA A 25 7.27 3.52 2.64
C ALA A 25 7.69 2.74 1.38
N ARG A 26 7.83 3.45 0.26
CA ARG A 26 8.48 2.94 -0.93
C ARG A 26 9.98 2.74 -0.67
N VAL A 27 10.51 1.60 -1.07
CA VAL A 27 11.94 1.30 -1.04
C VAL A 27 12.38 0.81 -2.41
N SER A 28 13.54 1.27 -2.88
CA SER A 28 14.11 0.88 -4.17
C SER A 28 15.25 -0.11 -3.94
N LEU A 29 15.05 -1.36 -4.36
CA LEU A 29 15.96 -2.47 -4.13
C LEU A 29 16.23 -3.24 -5.42
N THR A 30 17.35 -3.92 -5.50
CA THR A 30 17.53 -4.92 -6.55
C THR A 30 16.63 -6.14 -6.30
N PRO A 31 16.23 -6.90 -7.33
CA PRO A 31 15.44 -8.12 -7.14
C PRO A 31 16.08 -9.13 -6.19
N ARG A 32 17.43 -9.19 -6.17
CA ARG A 32 18.18 -10.10 -5.30
C ARG A 32 18.12 -9.70 -3.83
N GLU A 33 18.21 -8.41 -3.52
CA GLU A 33 18.03 -7.89 -2.16
C GLU A 33 16.57 -8.07 -1.69
N ALA A 34 15.62 -7.86 -2.60
CA ALA A 34 14.20 -7.95 -2.29
C ALA A 34 13.72 -9.38 -2.02
N GLN A 35 14.33 -10.40 -2.63
CA GLN A 35 13.87 -11.79 -2.56
C GLN A 35 13.70 -12.30 -1.12
N PHE A 36 14.72 -12.11 -0.27
CA PHE A 36 14.66 -12.51 1.14
C PHE A 36 13.65 -11.69 1.95
N LEU A 37 13.52 -10.40 1.65
CA LEU A 37 12.60 -9.50 2.35
C LEU A 37 11.13 -9.78 2.01
N ILE A 38 10.84 -10.18 0.76
CA ILE A 38 9.52 -10.65 0.33
C ILE A 38 9.19 -11.96 1.03
N LEU A 39 10.13 -12.92 1.05
CA LEU A 39 9.92 -14.22 1.69
C LEU A 39 9.68 -14.07 3.21
N ALA A 40 10.39 -13.13 3.84
CA ALA A 40 10.22 -12.80 5.25
C ALA A 40 8.98 -11.93 5.55
N GLY A 41 8.16 -11.60 4.54
CA GLY A 41 6.97 -10.77 4.68
C GLY A 41 7.25 -9.33 5.14
N LYS A 42 8.49 -8.84 4.97
CA LYS A 42 8.90 -7.49 5.40
C LYS A 42 8.56 -6.44 4.35
N ILE A 43 8.49 -6.81 3.09
CA ILE A 43 8.10 -5.94 1.98
C ILE A 43 7.14 -6.67 1.04
N GLY A 44 6.36 -5.92 0.28
CA GLY A 44 5.44 -6.41 -0.74
C GLY A 44 5.61 -5.66 -2.06
N LEU A 45 5.06 -6.24 -3.13
CA LEU A 45 5.01 -5.62 -4.45
C LEU A 45 3.90 -4.58 -4.55
N ASN A 46 2.81 -4.78 -3.80
CA ASN A 46 1.65 -3.92 -3.84
C ASN A 46 1.77 -2.82 -2.78
N PRO A 47 1.30 -1.60 -3.08
CA PRO A 47 1.17 -0.57 -2.08
C PRO A 47 0.24 -1.07 -0.97
N PRO A 48 0.61 -0.87 0.31
CA PRO A 48 -0.24 -1.27 1.41
C PRO A 48 -1.56 -0.51 1.32
N GLN A 49 -2.66 -1.18 1.68
CA GLN A 49 -3.97 -0.56 1.75
C GLN A 49 -3.96 0.47 2.88
N THR A 50 -3.58 1.70 2.54
CA THR A 50 -3.89 2.84 3.39
C THR A 50 -5.41 2.90 3.55
N LYS A 51 -5.90 3.42 4.67
CA LYS A 51 -7.29 3.86 4.73
C LYS A 51 -7.53 4.68 3.48
N LYS A 52 -8.29 4.14 2.53
CA LYS A 52 -9.17 4.98 1.74
C LYS A 52 -10.02 5.65 2.80
N GLY A 53 -9.70 6.90 3.13
CA GLY A 53 -10.75 7.83 3.55
C GLY A 53 -11.92 7.51 2.63
N HIS A 54 -13.05 7.18 3.26
CA HIS A 54 -14.31 6.87 2.58
C HIS A 54 -14.31 7.60 1.25
N LYS A 55 -14.43 6.86 0.14
CA LYS A 55 -14.70 7.46 -1.16
C LYS A 55 -15.64 8.62 -0.90
N HIS A 56 -15.27 9.82 -1.34
CA HIS A 56 -16.25 10.88 -1.53
C HIS A 56 -17.25 10.23 -2.49
N VAL A 57 -18.30 9.64 -1.92
CA VAL A 57 -19.46 9.26 -2.69
C VAL A 57 -19.94 10.63 -3.10
N GLU A 58 -19.64 11.01 -4.34
CA GLU A 58 -20.38 12.08 -4.99
C GLU A 58 -21.82 11.59 -4.90
N HIS A 59 -22.53 12.08 -3.89
CA HIS A 59 -23.98 12.04 -3.89
C HIS A 59 -24.35 12.89 -5.10
N HIS A 60 -24.42 12.28 -6.27
CA HIS A 60 -25.24 12.77 -7.35
C HIS A 60 -26.65 12.82 -6.77
N HIS A 61 -27.00 13.96 -6.19
CA HIS A 61 -28.37 14.39 -6.05
C HIS A 61 -28.89 14.53 -7.49
N THR A 62 -29.32 13.44 -8.10
CA THR A 62 -30.36 13.52 -9.13
C THR A 62 -31.61 13.94 -8.38
N ALA A 63 -31.81 15.25 -8.25
CA ALA A 63 -33.11 15.81 -7.95
C ALA A 63 -34.04 15.36 -9.09
N VAL A 64 -34.84 14.35 -8.79
CA VAL A 64 -36.05 14.02 -9.54
C VAL A 64 -37.18 14.76 -8.84
N SER A 65 -38.08 15.35 -9.64
CA SER A 65 -39.30 16.12 -9.30
C SER A 65 -39.05 17.61 -9.06
N ASP A 66 -39.70 18.56 -9.74
CA ASP A 66 -40.99 18.62 -10.48
C ASP A 66 -40.86 19.59 -11.68
#